data_AF-A0A183CIE2-F1
#
_entry.id   AF-A0A183CIE2-F1
#
_cell.length_a   1.000
_cell.length_b   1.000
_cell.length_c   1.000
_cell.angle_alpha   90.00
_cell.angle_beta   90.00
_cell.angle_gamma   90.00
#
_symmetry.space_group_name_H-M   'P 1'
#
loop_
_entity.id
_entity.type
_entity.pdbx_description
1 polymer ?
#
loop_
_entity_poly.entity_id
_entity_poly.type
_entity_poly.pdbx_seq_one_letter_code
_entity_poly.pdbx_strand_id
1 'polypeptide(L)'
;MNTNGTFMIALIKEVEQAIVIDALTDVGLTNITVELSKTDENDTALMSFSIGTTTTLEVSIPETVPYVTKDVRLPNGSYKMHMEIILFMHCYIIKHNGAQMGGIFLSQNWFHGVDWGKVASIKLKLSGQMMLFEDPKATKIGDDVNQKQPH
;
A
#
# COMPACT_ATOMS: atom_id res chain seq x y z
N MET A 1 -6.85 15.22 -11.37
CA MET A 1 -7.77 14.90 -10.24
C MET A 1 -6.95 14.58 -9.00
N ASN A 2 -7.42 14.91 -7.79
CA ASN A 2 -6.72 14.59 -6.55
C ASN A 2 -7.53 13.55 -5.76
N THR A 3 -6.94 12.39 -5.47
CA THR A 3 -7.52 11.42 -4.56
C THR A 3 -7.01 11.73 -3.16
N ASN A 4 -7.93 11.96 -2.23
CA ASN A 4 -7.67 11.98 -0.80
C ASN A 4 -8.81 11.19 -0.14
N GLY A 5 -8.58 9.91 0.06
CA GLY A 5 -9.59 8.94 0.49
C GLY A 5 -9.17 8.19 1.74
N THR A 6 -10.15 7.79 2.54
CA THR A 6 -9.96 6.89 3.67
C THR A 6 -10.82 5.65 3.45
N PHE A 7 -10.21 4.47 3.50
CA PHE A 7 -10.82 3.19 3.15
C PHE A 7 -10.70 2.22 4.33
N MET A 8 -11.75 1.44 4.54
CA MET A 8 -11.74 0.35 5.52
C MET A 8 -11.48 -0.96 4.80
N ILE A 9 -10.32 -1.56 5.05
CA ILE A 9 -9.87 -2.77 4.38
C ILE A 9 -10.11 -3.95 5.31
N ALA A 10 -11.02 -4.84 4.94
CA ALA A 10 -11.15 -6.13 5.62
C ALA A 10 -9.97 -7.02 5.24
N LEU A 11 -9.22 -7.49 6.24
CA LEU A 11 -8.09 -8.40 6.05
C LEU A 11 -8.60 -9.84 5.88
N ILE A 12 -7.90 -10.61 5.06
CA ILE A 12 -8.19 -12.03 4.88
C ILE A 12 -7.55 -12.84 6.00
N LYS A 13 -8.18 -13.97 6.38
CA LYS A 13 -7.66 -14.92 7.38
C LYS A 13 -6.54 -15.80 6.80
N GLU A 14 -5.51 -15.17 6.26
CA GLU A 14 -4.32 -15.84 5.74
C GLU A 14 -3.06 -15.22 6.32
N VAL A 15 -1.98 -16.00 6.36
CA VAL A 15 -0.69 -15.59 6.92
C VAL A 15 0.01 -14.54 6.03
N GLU A 16 -0.38 -14.51 4.76
CA GLU A 16 0.18 -13.61 3.75
C GLU A 16 -0.96 -13.04 2.88
N GLN A 17 -0.94 -11.73 2.66
CA GLN A 17 -1.96 -11.03 1.88
C GLN A 17 -1.39 -9.77 1.23
N ALA A 18 -2.05 -9.27 0.20
CA ALA A 18 -1.70 -8.01 -0.44
C ALA A 18 -2.85 -7.00 -0.32
N ILE A 19 -2.56 -5.77 0.11
CA ILE A 19 -3.47 -4.65 -0.10
C ILE A 19 -3.20 -4.11 -1.49
N VAL A 20 -4.21 -4.13 -2.35
CA VAL A 20 -4.12 -3.73 -3.75
C VAL A 20 -4.74 -2.35 -3.94
N ILE A 21 -4.03 -1.49 -4.66
CA ILE A 21 -4.49 -0.18 -5.11
C ILE A 21 -4.33 -0.12 -6.63
N ASP A 22 -5.46 -0.08 -7.33
CA ASP A 22 -5.53 0.03 -8.78
C ASP A 22 -6.05 1.41 -9.19
N ALA A 23 -5.26 2.14 -9.99
CA ALA A 23 -5.56 3.53 -10.33
C ALA A 23 -5.03 3.96 -11.70
N LEU A 24 -5.55 5.07 -12.21
CA LEU A 24 -4.95 5.88 -13.27
C LEU A 24 -4.27 7.10 -12.64
N THR A 25 -2.96 7.24 -12.81
CA THR A 25 -2.23 8.43 -12.35
C THR A 25 -2.50 9.62 -13.27
N ASP A 26 -2.42 10.83 -12.71
CA ASP A 26 -2.53 12.09 -13.46
C ASP A 26 -1.14 12.58 -13.92
N VAL A 27 -1.09 13.36 -15.00
CA VAL A 27 0.16 14.00 -15.47
C VAL A 27 0.77 14.92 -14.42
N GLY A 28 -0.06 15.51 -13.56
CA GLY A 28 0.36 16.36 -12.45
C GLY A 28 0.79 15.61 -11.17
N LEU A 29 0.95 14.29 -11.20
CA LEU A 29 1.34 13.52 -10.02
C LEU A 29 2.73 13.90 -9.51
N THR A 30 2.80 14.36 -8.25
CA THR A 30 4.05 14.63 -7.55
C THR A 30 4.46 13.46 -6.67
N ASN A 31 3.49 12.94 -5.90
CA ASN A 31 3.69 11.89 -4.91
C ASN A 31 2.38 11.16 -4.62
N ILE A 32 2.55 9.92 -4.19
CA ILE A 32 1.52 9.09 -3.59
C ILE A 32 1.92 8.88 -2.14
N THR A 33 0.98 9.07 -1.22
CA THR A 33 1.15 8.76 0.20
C THR A 33 0.10 7.75 0.61
N VAL A 34 0.55 6.71 1.31
CA VAL A 34 -0.32 5.70 1.93
C VAL A 34 -0.04 5.68 3.41
N GLU A 35 -1.09 5.73 4.22
CA GLU A 35 -1.02 5.55 5.66
C GLU A 35 -1.94 4.40 6.06
N LEU A 36 -1.40 3.47 6.82
CA LEU A 36 -2.12 2.33 7.39
C LEU A 36 -2.21 2.52 8.89
N SER A 37 -3.42 2.45 9.44
CA SER A 37 -3.68 2.54 10.87
C SER A 37 -4.65 1.46 11.33
N LYS A 38 -4.70 1.24 12.64
CA LYS A 38 -5.77 0.45 13.26
C LYS A 38 -7.11 1.13 13.03
N THR A 39 -8.17 0.36 13.21
CA THR A 39 -9.56 0.83 13.18
C THR A 39 -10.07 1.22 14.57
N ASP A 40 -9.14 1.50 15.48
CA ASP A 40 -9.46 2.01 16.81
C ASP A 40 -9.80 3.50 16.77
N GLU A 41 -10.29 4.04 17.88
CA GLU A 41 -10.69 5.45 17.99
C GLU A 41 -9.50 6.41 17.88
N ASN A 42 -8.27 5.91 18.09
CA ASN A 42 -7.05 6.70 18.11
C ASN A 42 -6.31 6.74 16.76
N ASP A 43 -6.82 6.06 15.73
CA ASP A 43 -6.13 5.88 14.45
C ASP A 43 -4.67 5.44 14.66
N THR A 44 -4.44 4.46 15.54
CA THR A 44 -3.07 4.05 15.91
C THR A 44 -2.29 3.70 14.64
N ALA A 45 -1.28 4.51 14.32
CA ALA A 45 -0.47 4.33 13.11
C ALA A 45 0.24 2.98 13.13
N LEU A 46 0.25 2.32 11.98
CA LEU A 46 0.89 1.03 11.81
C LEU A 46 2.06 1.11 10.82
N MET A 47 1.87 1.82 9.70
CA MET A 47 2.87 2.05 8.66
C MET A 47 2.43 3.24 7.81
N SER A 48 3.37 4.03 7.31
CA SER A 48 3.11 4.93 6.19
C SER A 48 4.24 4.89 5.19
N PHE A 49 3.96 5.24 3.95
CA PHE A 49 4.99 5.49 2.97
C PHE A 49 4.60 6.59 2.01
N SER A 50 5.61 7.26 1.46
CA SER A 50 5.46 8.19 0.35
C SER A 50 6.44 7.84 -0.75
N ILE A 51 5.99 7.92 -1.99
CA ILE A 51 6.83 7.77 -3.18
C ILE A 51 6.43 8.82 -4.21
N GLY A 52 7.42 9.48 -4.77
CA GLY A 52 7.21 10.54 -5.75
C GLY A 52 7.83 10.27 -7.10
N THR A 53 7.56 11.18 -8.01
CA THR A 53 8.20 11.22 -9.33
C THR A 53 9.63 11.77 -9.25
N THR A 54 9.88 12.62 -8.25
CA THR A 54 11.21 13.22 -7.97
C THR A 54 11.79 12.79 -6.63
N THR A 55 10.97 12.30 -5.71
CA THR A 55 11.38 11.79 -4.39
C THR A 55 11.39 10.27 -4.37
N THR A 56 12.34 9.70 -3.63
CA THR A 56 12.45 8.24 -3.48
C THR A 56 11.38 7.68 -2.54
N LEU A 57 11.15 6.38 -2.60
CA LEU A 57 10.32 5.67 -1.61
C LEU A 57 10.89 5.86 -0.20
N GLU A 58 10.09 6.49 0.66
CA GLU A 58 10.33 6.62 2.10
C GLU A 58 9.21 5.90 2.84
N VAL A 59 9.59 4.97 3.72
CA VAL A 59 8.67 4.20 4.56
C VAL A 59 8.93 4.54 6.02
N SER A 60 7.87 4.91 6.74
CA SER A 60 7.90 5.16 8.17
C SER A 60 7.10 4.09 8.89
N ILE A 61 7.74 3.44 9.85
CA ILE A 61 7.10 2.49 10.76
C ILE A 61 7.30 3.03 12.18
N PRO A 62 6.25 3.13 13.01
CA PRO A 62 6.36 3.63 14.38
C PRO A 62 7.47 2.92 15.15
N GLU A 63 8.20 3.68 15.96
CA GLU A 63 9.32 3.21 16.82
C GLU A 63 10.56 2.72 16.05
N THR A 64 10.64 2.97 14.74
CA THR A 64 11.80 2.64 13.92
C THR A 64 12.36 3.87 13.20
N VAL A 65 13.59 3.76 12.71
CA VAL A 65 14.16 4.77 11.80
C VAL A 65 13.51 4.59 10.42
N PRO A 66 13.06 5.67 9.74
CA PRO A 66 12.48 5.58 8.41
C PRO A 66 13.41 4.84 7.43
N TYR A 67 12.83 3.94 6.66
CA TYR A 67 13.53 3.20 5.62
C TYR A 67 13.38 3.90 4.28
N VAL A 68 14.51 4.26 3.67
CA VAL A 68 14.54 4.94 2.37
C VAL A 68 15.16 4.00 1.33
N THR A 69 14.40 3.68 0.29
CA THR A 69 14.95 2.91 -0.84
C THR A 69 15.44 3.87 -1.90
N LYS A 70 16.78 3.97 -2.03
CA LYS A 70 17.40 4.83 -3.04
C LYS A 70 17.01 4.39 -4.45
N ASP A 71 16.93 5.36 -5.34
CA ASP A 71 16.72 5.16 -6.79
C ASP A 71 15.37 4.54 -7.20
N VAL A 72 14.41 4.42 -6.27
CA VAL A 72 13.05 3.98 -6.55
C VAL A 72 12.11 5.17 -6.57
N ARG A 73 11.49 5.44 -7.72
CA ARG A 73 10.59 6.57 -7.97
C ARG A 73 9.44 6.14 -8.88
N LEU A 74 8.33 6.88 -8.83
CA LEU A 74 7.23 6.70 -9.76
C LEU A 74 7.58 7.25 -11.16
N PRO A 75 7.10 6.63 -12.24
CA PRO A 75 7.15 7.22 -13.58
C PRO A 75 6.46 8.59 -13.63
N ASN A 76 6.97 9.48 -14.47
CA ASN A 76 6.30 10.73 -14.81
C ASN A 76 5.14 10.49 -15.78
N GLY A 77 4.07 11.28 -15.66
CA GLY A 77 2.93 11.27 -16.57
C GLY A 77 1.78 10.38 -16.12
N SER A 78 0.79 10.21 -17.00
CA SER A 78 -0.41 9.40 -16.75
C SER A 78 -0.22 7.97 -17.22
N TYR A 79 -0.43 7.01 -16.31
CA TYR A 79 -0.32 5.58 -16.59
C TYR A 79 -1.23 4.78 -15.65
N LYS A 80 -1.52 3.53 -16.04
CA LYS A 80 -2.21 2.59 -15.16
C LYS A 80 -1.23 2.09 -14.10
N MET A 81 -1.59 2.29 -12.85
CA MET A 81 -0.85 1.85 -11.68
C MET A 81 -1.56 0.68 -11.03
N HIS A 82 -0.80 -0.36 -10.74
CA HIS A 82 -1.12 -1.45 -9.84
C HIS A 82 -0.10 -1.44 -8.71
N MET A 83 -0.52 -1.13 -7.49
CA MET A 83 0.34 -1.12 -6.31
C MET A 83 -0.11 -2.19 -5.33
N GLU A 84 0.85 -3.00 -4.87
CA GLU A 84 0.63 -4.05 -3.89
C GLU A 84 1.44 -3.75 -2.64
N ILE A 85 0.77 -3.71 -1.48
CA ILE A 85 1.42 -3.72 -0.17
C ILE A 85 1.23 -5.13 0.39
N ILE A 86 2.22 -5.96 0.16
CA ILE A 86 2.23 -7.35 0.59
C ILE A 86 2.65 -7.38 2.05
N LEU A 87 1.81 -7.97 2.88
CA LEU A 87 1.99 -8.11 4.31
C LEU A 87 2.23 -9.58 4.63
N PHE A 88 3.40 -9.88 5.19
CA PHE A 88 3.72 -11.16 5.80
C PHE A 88 3.62 -11.04 7.33
N MET A 89 3.74 -12.17 8.02
CA MET A 89 3.74 -12.20 9.48
C MET A 89 4.81 -11.29 10.10
N HIS A 90 5.96 -11.06 9.45
CA HIS A 90 7.09 -10.31 10.03
C HIS A 90 7.71 -9.23 9.14
N CYS A 91 7.30 -9.15 7.88
CA CYS A 91 7.86 -8.23 6.92
C CYS A 91 6.79 -7.74 5.95
N TYR A 92 7.12 -6.72 5.19
CA TYR A 92 6.30 -6.24 4.10
C TYR A 92 7.11 -6.16 2.81
N ILE A 93 6.41 -6.18 1.69
CA ILE A 93 6.96 -5.85 0.38
C ILE A 93 6.01 -4.85 -0.27
N ILE A 94 6.55 -3.80 -0.89
CA ILE A 94 5.78 -2.91 -1.76
C ILE A 94 6.16 -3.21 -3.20
N LYS A 95 5.18 -3.51 -4.04
CA LYS A 95 5.35 -3.64 -5.50
C LYS A 95 4.59 -2.56 -6.24
N HIS A 96 5.11 -2.19 -7.40
CA HIS A 96 4.47 -1.29 -8.35
C HIS A 96 4.58 -1.88 -9.74
N ASN A 97 3.44 -2.14 -10.39
CA ASN A 97 3.33 -2.78 -11.68
C ASN A 97 4.16 -4.08 -11.76
N GLY A 98 4.09 -4.90 -10.71
CA GLY A 98 4.82 -6.16 -10.58
C GLY A 98 6.29 -6.04 -10.14
N ALA A 99 6.89 -4.85 -10.19
CA ALA A 99 8.26 -4.63 -9.75
C ALA A 99 8.34 -4.33 -8.24
N GLN A 100 9.19 -5.07 -7.51
CA GLN A 100 9.44 -4.81 -6.09
C GLN A 100 10.19 -3.48 -5.92
N MET A 101 9.58 -2.57 -5.15
CA MET A 101 10.09 -1.24 -4.86
C MET A 101 10.83 -1.17 -3.51
N GLY A 102 10.42 -1.96 -2.53
CA GLY A 102 11.00 -1.94 -1.20
C GLY A 102 10.38 -3.00 -0.31
N GLY A 103 10.99 -3.21 0.86
CA GLY A 103 10.52 -4.17 1.85
C GLY A 103 11.53 -4.38 2.96
N ILE A 104 11.05 -4.46 4.21
CA ILE A 104 11.83 -4.79 5.40
C ILE A 104 10.90 -5.42 6.45
N PHE A 105 11.36 -5.53 7.70
CA PHE A 105 10.62 -6.01 8.85
C PHE A 105 9.54 -5.00 9.32
N LEU A 106 8.39 -5.54 9.72
CA LEU A 106 7.32 -4.79 10.38
C LEU A 106 7.66 -4.60 11.87
N SER A 107 7.14 -3.53 12.50
CA SER A 107 7.32 -3.31 13.94
C SER A 107 6.37 -4.17 14.78
N GLN A 108 6.67 -4.29 16.08
CA GLN A 108 5.81 -5.00 17.02
C GLN A 108 4.36 -4.49 17.04
N ASN A 109 4.16 -3.20 16.76
CA ASN A 109 2.83 -2.59 16.70
C ASN A 109 1.96 -3.15 15.57
N TRP A 110 2.55 -3.69 14.51
CA TRP A 110 1.82 -4.42 13.48
C TRP A 110 1.29 -5.76 14.01
N PHE A 111 2.10 -6.46 14.80
CA PHE A 111 1.78 -7.79 15.37
C PHE A 111 0.75 -7.70 16.50
N HIS A 112 0.87 -6.71 17.38
CA HIS A 112 -0.09 -6.47 18.45
C HIS A 112 -1.30 -5.65 17.98
N GLY A 113 -1.20 -5.04 16.81
CA GLY A 113 -2.21 -4.15 16.25
C GLY A 113 -3.24 -4.83 15.36
N VAL A 114 -2.89 -5.99 14.81
CA VAL A 114 -3.75 -6.75 13.90
C VAL A 114 -3.97 -8.13 14.51
N ASP A 115 -5.22 -8.46 14.83
CA ASP A 115 -5.59 -9.82 15.25
C ASP A 115 -5.68 -10.72 14.01
N TRP A 116 -4.55 -11.28 13.59
CA TRP A 116 -4.43 -12.18 12.45
C TRP A 116 -5.24 -13.48 12.58
N GLY A 117 -5.73 -13.83 13.78
CA GLY A 117 -6.61 -14.97 14.01
C GLY A 117 -8.09 -14.70 13.74
N LYS A 118 -8.47 -13.43 13.53
CA LYS A 118 -9.84 -13.00 13.25
C LYS A 118 -9.90 -12.24 11.93
N VAL A 119 -11.13 -11.98 11.45
CA VAL A 119 -11.31 -11.00 10.36
C VAL A 119 -11.01 -9.63 10.97
N ALA A 120 -9.75 -9.23 10.91
CA ALA A 120 -9.32 -7.89 11.28
C ALA A 120 -9.63 -6.94 10.12
N SER A 121 -9.68 -5.65 10.42
CA SER A 121 -9.71 -4.61 9.41
C SER A 121 -8.68 -3.55 9.75
N ILE A 122 -8.19 -2.87 8.72
CA ILE A 122 -7.30 -1.72 8.86
C ILE A 122 -7.91 -0.53 8.15
N LYS A 123 -7.49 0.67 8.56
CA LYS A 123 -7.83 1.91 7.86
C LYS A 123 -6.66 2.28 6.96
N LEU A 124 -6.96 2.58 5.70
CA LEU A 124 -6.01 3.04 4.70
C LEU A 124 -6.37 4.48 4.31
N LYS A 125 -5.47 5.43 4.56
CA LYS A 125 -5.56 6.79 3.99
C LYS A 125 -4.66 6.86 2.77
N LEU A 126 -5.24 7.24 1.64
CA LEU A 126 -4.55 7.34 0.34
C LEU A 126 -4.63 8.78 -0.15
N SER A 127 -3.49 9.35 -0.50
CA SER A 127 -3.38 10.69 -1.07
C SER A 127 -2.51 10.70 -2.33
N GLY A 128 -2.91 11.48 -3.34
CA GLY A 128 -2.14 11.75 -4.55
C GLY A 128 -3.00 12.03 -5.77
N GLN A 129 -2.39 12.56 -6.84
CA GLN A 129 -3.12 12.88 -8.08
C GLN A 129 -3.36 11.62 -8.94
N MET A 130 -4.44 10.92 -8.62
CA MET A 130 -4.86 9.70 -9.29
C MET A 130 -6.39 9.55 -9.29
N MET A 131 -6.91 8.64 -10.11
CA MET A 131 -8.29 8.17 -10.11
C MET A 131 -8.29 6.66 -9.84
N LEU A 132 -8.97 6.24 -8.78
CA LEU A 132 -9.10 4.83 -8.44
C LEU A 132 -10.03 4.12 -9.43
N PHE A 133 -9.66 2.90 -9.84
CA PHE A 133 -10.54 2.04 -10.63
C PHE A 133 -11.56 1.31 -9.74
N GLU A 134 -11.16 1.01 -8.51
CA GLU A 134 -11.99 0.42 -7.45
C GLU A 134 -11.43 0.83 -6.08
N ASP A 135 -12.22 0.62 -5.03
CA ASP A 135 -11.74 0.83 -3.66
C ASP A 135 -10.58 -0.14 -3.36
N PRO A 136 -9.52 0.29 -2.65
CA PRO A 136 -8.45 -0.60 -2.24
C PRO A 136 -8.99 -1.79 -1.45
N LYS A 137 -8.37 -2.96 -1.60
CA LYS A 137 -8.85 -4.21 -0.99
C LYS A 137 -7.71 -5.16 -0.65
N ALA A 138 -7.94 -6.04 0.34
CA ALA A 138 -7.04 -7.15 0.61
C ALA A 138 -7.31 -8.32 -0.33
N THR A 139 -6.25 -8.93 -0.85
CA THR A 139 -6.28 -10.07 -1.78
C THR A 139 -5.26 -11.12 -1.37
N LYS A 140 -5.39 -12.34 -1.88
CA LYS A 140 -4.35 -13.37 -1.72
C LYS A 140 -3.17 -13.03 -2.62
N ILE A 141 -1.96 -13.34 -2.16
CA ILE A 141 -0.77 -13.18 -2.99
C ILE A 141 -0.83 -14.16 -4.16
N GLY A 142 -0.64 -13.67 -5.38
CA GLY A 142 -0.62 -14.51 -6.58
C GLY A 142 -1.99 -14.76 -7.20
N ASP A 143 -3.07 -14.15 -6.69
CA ASP A 143 -4.30 -13.92 -7.45
C ASP A 143 -4.05 -12.80 -8.47
N ASP A 144 -3.03 -12.97 -9.32
CA ASP A 144 -2.85 -12.12 -10.47
C ASP A 144 -4.01 -12.41 -11.41
N VAL A 145 -4.73 -11.34 -11.70
CA VAL A 145 -5.89 -11.26 -12.56
C VAL A 145 -5.67 -12.14 -13.79
N ASN A 146 -6.55 -13.13 -14.00
CA ASN A 146 -6.80 -13.71 -15.31
C ASN A 146 -7.22 -12.58 -16.26
N GLN A 147 -6.27 -11.78 -16.73
CA GLN A 147 -6.45 -10.86 -17.83
C GLN A 147 -6.60 -11.75 -19.06
N LYS A 148 -7.86 -12.08 -19.38
CA LYS A 148 -8.23 -12.47 -20.72
C LYS A 148 -7.72 -11.38 -21.66
N GLN A 149 -6.59 -11.63 -22.30
CA GLN A 149 -6.20 -10.91 -23.51
C GLN A 149 -7.27 -11.22 -24.56
N PRO A 150 -8.01 -10.24 -25.10
CA PRO A 150 -8.70 -10.47 -26.35
C PRO A 150 -7.64 -10.48 -27.46
N HIS A 151 -7.56 -11.61 -28.15
CA HIS A 151 -6.94 -11.71 -29.47
C HIS A 151 -7.70 -10.88 -30.50
#